data_AF-A0A1H5GZU1-F1
#
_entry.id   AF-A0A1H5GZU1-F1
#
_cell.length_a   1.000
_cell.length_b   1.000
_cell.length_c   1.000
_cell.angle_alpha   90.00
_cell.angle_beta   90.00
_cell.angle_gamma   90.00
#
_symmetry.space_group_name_H-M   'P 1'
#
loop_
_entity.id
_entity.type
_entity.pdbx_description
1 polymer ?
#
loop_
_entity_poly.entity_id
_entity_poly.type
_entity_poly.pdbx_seq_one_letter_code
_entity_poly.pdbx_strand_id
1 'polypeptide(L)'
;MSGVPPESPGGDVTDDLEITRSLVVPAAELQWRFSRSGGPGGQGVNTTDSRVELRVNLWTLSTLSPARLERMQLQLGHRLVDGVVTVTASETRSQLRNRRAARARMAALLRAAVLAEPRTRRPTKATKGSHRRRLEAKKQRGQTKNLRKRPDV
;
A
#
# COMPACT_ATOMS: atom_id res chain seq x y z
N MET A 1 -27.61 -30.41 -8.03
CA MET A 1 -28.15 -29.03 -8.03
C MET A 1 -26.98 -28.09 -7.82
N SER A 2 -26.33 -27.69 -8.92
CA SER A 2 -25.21 -26.75 -8.90
C SER A 2 -25.76 -25.35 -8.70
N GLY A 3 -25.57 -24.79 -7.51
CA GLY A 3 -25.75 -23.36 -7.27
C GLY A 3 -24.52 -22.63 -7.83
N VAL A 4 -24.69 -22.05 -9.01
CA VAL A 4 -23.72 -21.10 -9.60
C VAL A 4 -23.50 -19.97 -8.57
N PRO A 5 -22.25 -19.62 -8.19
CA PRO A 5 -22.02 -18.47 -7.33
C PRO A 5 -22.55 -17.21 -8.04
N PRO A 6 -23.17 -16.24 -7.34
CA PRO A 6 -23.51 -14.99 -7.99
C PRO A 6 -22.21 -14.26 -8.35
N GLU A 7 -21.79 -14.43 -9.59
CA GLU A 7 -20.85 -13.54 -10.25
C GLU A 7 -21.57 -12.20 -10.42
N SER A 8 -21.48 -11.34 -9.41
CA SER A 8 -22.00 -9.96 -9.45
C SER A 8 -21.20 -9.16 -10.48
N PRO A 9 -21.76 -8.87 -11.67
CA PRO A 9 -21.04 -8.14 -12.69
C PRO A 9 -21.22 -6.65 -12.39
N GLY A 10 -20.28 -6.10 -11.62
CA GLY A 10 -20.22 -4.67 -11.34
C GLY A 10 -21.17 -4.23 -10.23
N GLY A 11 -20.75 -4.42 -8.98
CA GLY A 11 -21.40 -3.79 -7.84
C GLY A 11 -21.59 -2.29 -8.09
N ASP A 12 -22.78 -1.81 -7.74
CA ASP A 12 -23.10 -0.39 -7.80
C ASP A 12 -22.04 0.38 -7.01
N VAL A 13 -21.81 1.63 -7.39
CA VAL A 13 -20.88 2.53 -6.69
C VAL A 13 -21.32 2.81 -5.24
N THR A 14 -22.49 2.33 -4.83
CA THR A 14 -23.02 2.31 -3.47
C THR A 14 -22.79 1.00 -2.73
N ASP A 15 -22.37 -0.08 -3.38
CA ASP A 15 -22.26 -1.40 -2.73
C ASP A 15 -21.01 -1.55 -1.86
N ASP A 16 -20.96 -2.61 -1.07
CA ASP A 16 -19.84 -3.00 -0.23
C ASP A 16 -18.53 -3.11 -1.00
N LEU A 17 -17.46 -2.54 -0.46
CA LEU A 17 -16.15 -2.48 -1.10
C LEU A 17 -15.29 -3.68 -0.70
N GLU A 18 -15.17 -4.64 -1.62
CA GLU A 18 -14.32 -5.81 -1.44
C GLU A 18 -12.82 -5.48 -1.58
N ILE A 19 -12.06 -5.66 -0.50
CA ILE A 19 -10.61 -5.39 -0.48
C ILE A 19 -9.85 -6.68 -0.75
N THR A 20 -10.14 -7.73 0.03
CA THR A 20 -9.59 -9.08 -0.12
C THR A 20 -10.70 -10.11 0.14
N ARG A 21 -10.43 -11.40 -0.10
CA ARG A 21 -11.38 -12.50 0.18
C ARG A 21 -11.88 -12.54 1.64
N SER A 22 -11.18 -11.89 2.56
CA SER A 22 -11.48 -11.89 4.00
C SER A 22 -11.66 -10.50 4.59
N LEU A 23 -11.73 -9.46 3.74
CA LEU A 23 -11.89 -8.08 4.17
C LEU A 23 -12.78 -7.34 3.18
N VAL A 24 -13.94 -6.95 3.68
CA VAL A 24 -14.93 -6.13 3.00
C VAL A 24 -15.15 -4.88 3.84
N VAL A 25 -15.24 -3.72 3.19
CA VAL A 25 -15.65 -2.47 3.82
C VAL A 25 -17.13 -2.27 3.49
N PRO A 26 -18.02 -2.27 4.50
CA PRO A 26 -19.45 -2.07 4.27
C PRO A 26 -19.73 -0.74 3.60
N ALA A 27 -20.74 -0.71 2.72
CA ALA A 27 -21.22 0.49 2.05
C ALA A 27 -21.52 1.65 3.00
N ALA A 28 -22.05 1.34 4.19
CA ALA A 28 -22.40 2.32 5.22
C ALA A 28 -21.19 3.11 5.78
N GLU A 29 -20.00 2.52 5.71
CA GLU A 29 -18.74 3.15 6.17
C GLU A 29 -18.09 3.98 5.04
N LEU A 30 -18.60 3.88 3.81
CA LEU A 30 -18.11 4.65 2.66
C LEU A 30 -18.76 6.02 2.63
N GLN A 31 -18.00 7.05 2.99
CA GLN A 31 -18.47 8.42 2.94
C GLN A 31 -18.11 9.06 1.60
N TRP A 32 -19.14 9.49 0.86
CA TRP A 32 -18.99 10.14 -0.44
C TRP A 32 -19.19 11.64 -0.32
N ARG A 33 -18.29 12.42 -0.92
CA ARG A 33 -18.44 13.86 -1.09
C ARG A 33 -18.29 14.22 -2.56
N PHE A 34 -19.23 15.02 -3.06
CA PHE A 34 -19.23 15.52 -4.42
C PHE A 34 -18.88 17.00 -4.44
N SER A 35 -18.15 17.42 -5.45
CA SER A 35 -17.76 18.81 -5.66
C SER A 35 -17.53 19.07 -7.14
N ARG A 36 -17.30 20.33 -7.49
CA ARG A 36 -16.94 20.71 -8.84
C ARG A 36 -15.49 20.32 -9.14
N SER A 37 -15.25 19.80 -10.34
CA SER A 37 -13.89 19.57 -10.84
C SER A 37 -13.22 20.90 -11.13
N GLY A 38 -12.12 21.22 -10.43
CA GLY A 38 -11.34 22.42 -10.67
C GLY A 38 -10.46 22.28 -11.91
N GLY A 39 -10.75 23.08 -12.95
CA GLY A 39 -9.91 23.28 -14.12
C GLY A 39 -9.96 24.75 -14.59
N PRO A 40 -8.92 25.28 -15.25
CA PRO A 40 -8.88 26.69 -15.69
C PRO A 40 -10.07 27.01 -16.60
N GLY A 41 -10.80 28.06 -16.22
CA GLY A 41 -12.16 28.35 -16.68
C GLY A 41 -12.29 28.74 -18.15
N GLY A 42 -13.32 28.20 -18.78
CA GLY A 42 -13.89 28.67 -20.04
C GLY A 42 -15.42 28.67 -19.92
N GLN A 43 -16.06 29.67 -20.52
CA GLN A 43 -17.50 29.90 -20.44
C GLN A 43 -18.26 28.63 -20.87
N GLY A 44 -19.04 28.05 -19.95
CA GLY A 44 -19.89 26.87 -20.19
C GLY A 44 -19.52 25.56 -19.46
N VAL A 45 -18.42 25.50 -18.70
CA VAL A 45 -17.84 24.22 -18.21
C VAL A 45 -18.19 23.86 -16.74
N ASN A 46 -18.90 24.72 -15.99
CA ASN A 46 -18.92 24.67 -14.52
C ASN A 46 -20.20 24.18 -13.81
N THR A 47 -21.12 23.47 -14.48
CA THR A 47 -22.43 23.17 -13.86
C THR A 47 -22.51 21.79 -13.18
N THR A 48 -21.66 20.82 -13.51
CA THR A 48 -21.80 19.45 -13.00
C THR A 48 -20.80 19.13 -11.90
N ASP A 49 -21.27 18.68 -10.74
CA ASP A 49 -20.48 18.17 -9.61
C ASP A 49 -19.82 16.82 -9.94
N SER A 50 -18.83 16.88 -10.84
CA SER A 50 -18.17 15.70 -11.37
C SER A 50 -17.05 15.19 -10.45
N ARG A 51 -16.42 16.03 -9.61
CA ARG A 51 -15.35 15.61 -8.69
C ARG A 51 -15.94 14.80 -7.54
N VAL A 52 -15.35 13.62 -7.34
CA VAL A 52 -15.75 12.67 -6.29
C VAL A 52 -14.63 12.53 -5.30
N GLU A 53 -14.99 12.54 -4.02
CA GLU A 53 -14.13 12.24 -2.90
C GLU A 53 -14.75 11.08 -2.11
N LEU A 54 -13.96 10.06 -1.82
CA LEU A 54 -14.34 8.88 -1.05
C LEU A 54 -13.48 8.84 0.21
N ARG A 55 -14.14 8.76 1.36
CA ARG A 55 -13.51 8.71 2.68
C ARG A 55 -13.89 7.43 3.40
N VAL A 56 -12.92 6.85 4.10
CA VAL A 56 -13.10 5.67 4.95
C VAL A 56 -12.35 5.88 6.25
N ASN A 57 -13.04 5.78 7.38
CA ASN A 57 -12.42 5.84 8.70
C ASN A 57 -11.95 4.43 9.10
N LEU A 58 -10.65 4.23 9.27
CA LEU A 58 -10.12 2.91 9.60
C LEU A 58 -10.39 2.49 11.05
N TRP A 59 -10.56 3.45 11.96
CA TRP A 59 -10.78 3.18 13.38
C TRP A 59 -12.19 2.70 13.70
N THR A 60 -13.19 3.06 12.88
CA THR A 60 -14.59 2.63 13.06
C THR A 60 -14.90 1.31 12.39
N LEU A 61 -14.04 0.82 11.49
CA LEU A 61 -14.29 -0.41 10.75
C LEU A 61 -14.31 -1.64 11.66
N SER A 62 -15.51 -2.14 11.90
CA SER A 62 -15.76 -3.38 12.63
C SER A 62 -15.18 -4.63 11.94
N THR A 63 -14.92 -4.56 10.63
CA THR A 63 -14.36 -5.67 9.84
C THR A 63 -12.84 -5.80 9.93
N LEU A 64 -12.16 -4.84 10.57
CA LEU A 64 -10.70 -4.87 10.76
C LEU A 64 -10.32 -5.49 12.09
N SER A 65 -9.45 -6.51 12.04
CA SER A 65 -8.78 -7.00 13.24
C SER A 65 -7.73 -6.00 13.73
N PRO A 66 -7.41 -5.95 15.04
CA PRO A 66 -6.43 -5.02 15.59
C PRO A 66 -5.07 -5.07 14.86
N ALA A 67 -4.59 -6.27 14.55
CA ALA A 67 -3.33 -6.47 13.81
C ALA A 67 -3.39 -5.99 12.34
N ARG A 68 -4.56 -5.97 11.71
CA ARG A 68 -4.72 -5.36 10.37
C ARG A 68 -4.78 -3.84 10.49
N LEU A 69 -5.49 -3.32 11.49
CA LEU A 69 -5.60 -1.89 11.75
C LEU A 69 -4.23 -1.25 12.03
N GLU A 70 -3.42 -1.85 12.90
CA GLU A 70 -2.06 -1.37 13.19
C GLU A 70 -1.19 -1.33 11.92
N ARG A 71 -1.22 -2.39 11.11
CA ARG A 71 -0.49 -2.45 9.83
C ARG A 71 -0.94 -1.37 8.85
N MET A 72 -2.25 -1.21 8.70
CA MET A 72 -2.79 -0.17 7.82
C MET A 72 -2.39 1.23 8.29
N GLN A 73 -2.35 1.47 9.61
CA GLN A 73 -1.86 2.73 10.16
C GLN A 73 -0.39 2.98 9.82
N LEU A 74 0.47 1.97 9.98
CA LEU A 74 1.90 2.10 9.61
C LEU A 74 2.10 2.38 8.12
N GLN A 75 1.36 1.68 7.25
CA GLN A 75 1.51 1.81 5.80
C GLN A 75 0.87 3.08 5.23
N LEU A 76 -0.28 3.49 5.78
CA LEU A 76 -1.05 4.64 5.32
C LEU A 76 -0.79 5.90 6.14
N GLY A 77 0.14 5.89 7.10
CA GLY A 77 0.35 7.00 8.04
C GLY A 77 0.45 8.38 7.38
N HIS A 78 1.18 8.51 6.27
CA HIS A 78 1.31 9.77 5.52
C HIS A 78 0.03 10.21 4.77
N ARG A 79 -0.98 9.35 4.69
CA ARG A 79 -2.27 9.57 4.00
C ARG A 79 -3.46 9.61 4.96
N LEU A 80 -3.24 9.26 6.22
CA LEU A 80 -4.26 9.24 7.25
C LEU A 80 -4.34 10.63 7.88
N VAL A 81 -5.56 11.16 7.94
CA VAL A 81 -5.89 12.35 8.71
C VAL A 81 -6.97 11.93 9.70
N ASP A 82 -6.66 11.96 10.99
CA ASP A 82 -7.56 11.53 12.07
C ASP A 82 -8.18 10.13 11.82
N GLY A 83 -7.36 9.18 11.36
CA GLY A 83 -7.82 7.81 11.08
C GLY A 83 -8.58 7.65 9.77
N VAL A 84 -8.81 8.74 9.02
CA VAL A 84 -9.55 8.74 7.76
C VAL A 84 -8.61 8.71 6.56
N VAL A 85 -8.83 7.74 5.68
CA VAL A 85 -8.20 7.66 4.35
C VAL A 85 -9.13 8.32 3.35
N THR A 86 -8.58 9.25 2.56
CA THR A 86 -9.34 9.97 1.53
C THR A 86 -8.76 9.74 0.15
N VAL A 87 -9.61 9.44 -0.83
CA VAL A 87 -9.25 9.31 -2.24
C VAL A 87 -10.15 10.22 -3.06
N THR A 88 -9.56 10.92 -4.03
CA THR A 88 -10.31 11.82 -4.93
C THR A 88 -10.19 11.36 -6.38
N ALA A 89 -11.23 11.63 -7.19
CA ALA A 89 -11.25 11.37 -8.63
C ALA A 89 -12.02 12.48 -9.36
N SER A 90 -11.40 13.07 -10.37
CA SER A 90 -11.97 14.15 -11.19
C SER A 90 -11.46 14.12 -12.63
N GLU A 91 -11.18 12.92 -13.15
CA GLU A 91 -10.56 12.71 -14.47
C GLU A 91 -11.55 12.94 -15.61
N THR A 92 -12.85 12.73 -15.35
CA THR A 92 -13.89 12.79 -16.37
C THR A 92 -14.98 13.78 -15.98
N ARG A 93 -15.77 14.22 -16.96
CA ARG A 93 -17.00 15.00 -16.71
C ARG A 93 -18.15 14.18 -16.10
N SER A 94 -18.02 12.84 -16.04
CA SER A 94 -19.06 11.95 -15.54
C SER A 94 -18.82 11.61 -14.06
N GLN A 95 -19.76 12.01 -13.21
CA GLN A 95 -19.74 11.68 -11.79
C GLN A 95 -19.69 10.16 -11.55
N LEU A 96 -20.47 9.37 -12.31
CA LEU A 96 -20.47 7.90 -12.19
C LEU A 96 -19.09 7.28 -12.50
N ARG A 97 -18.43 7.73 -13.58
CA ARG A 97 -17.08 7.24 -13.92
C ARG A 97 -16.07 7.63 -12.84
N ASN A 98 -16.18 8.85 -12.30
CA ASN A 98 -15.32 9.30 -11.21
C ASN A 98 -15.60 8.54 -9.90
N ARG A 99 -16.85 8.15 -9.61
CA ARG A 99 -17.18 7.27 -8.46
C ARG A 99 -16.52 5.90 -8.59
N ARG A 100 -16.62 5.28 -9.77
CA ARG A 100 -15.94 4.00 -10.06
C ARG A 100 -14.42 4.11 -9.91
N ALA A 101 -13.82 5.20 -10.40
CA ALA A 101 -12.40 5.45 -10.27
C ALA A 101 -11.98 5.64 -8.79
N ALA A 102 -12.71 6.43 -8.01
CA ALA A 102 -12.45 6.62 -6.59
C ALA A 102 -12.55 5.30 -5.80
N ARG A 103 -13.57 4.47 -6.10
CA ARG A 103 -13.74 3.13 -5.51
C ARG A 103 -12.57 2.21 -5.82
N ALA A 104 -12.16 2.13 -7.09
CA ALA A 104 -11.04 1.28 -7.52
C ALA A 104 -9.71 1.71 -6.86
N ARG A 105 -9.46 3.02 -6.78
CA ARG A 105 -8.29 3.59 -6.11
C ARG A 105 -8.29 3.30 -4.60
N MET A 106 -9.44 3.43 -3.93
CA MET A 106 -9.58 3.10 -2.52
C MET A 106 -9.33 1.61 -2.27
N ALA A 107 -9.94 0.72 -3.06
CA ALA A 107 -9.72 -0.71 -2.95
C ALA A 107 -8.24 -1.09 -3.13
N ALA A 108 -7.58 -0.54 -4.15
CA ALA A 108 -6.16 -0.77 -4.40
C ALA A 108 -5.28 -0.29 -3.23
N LEU A 109 -5.57 0.89 -2.68
CA LEU A 109 -4.84 1.47 -1.56
C LEU A 109 -4.96 0.62 -0.29
N LEU A 110 -6.19 0.27 0.10
CA LEU A 110 -6.43 -0.56 1.28
C LEU A 110 -5.86 -1.97 1.10
N ARG A 111 -5.97 -2.55 -0.10
CA ARG A 111 -5.39 -3.86 -0.43
C ARG A 111 -3.87 -3.85 -0.30
N ALA A 112 -3.20 -2.82 -0.84
CA ALA A 112 -1.76 -2.66 -0.72
C ALA A 112 -1.32 -2.50 0.75
N ALA A 113 -2.09 -1.76 1.55
CA ALA A 113 -1.80 -1.58 2.98
C ALA A 113 -1.92 -2.88 3.79
N VAL A 114 -2.87 -3.75 3.44
CA VAL A 114 -3.07 -5.06 4.11
C VAL A 114 -2.07 -6.12 3.64
N LEU A 115 -1.70 -6.12 2.36
CA LEU A 115 -0.78 -7.10 1.76
C LEU A 115 0.70 -6.76 1.93
N ALA A 116 1.03 -5.55 2.38
CA ALA A 116 2.41 -5.16 2.65
C ALA A 116 2.97 -5.93 3.85
N GLU A 117 3.36 -7.18 3.60
CA GLU A 117 4.18 -7.98 4.50
C GLU A 117 5.64 -7.58 4.26
N PRO A 118 6.31 -6.87 5.18
CA PRO A 118 7.75 -6.75 5.10
C PRO A 118 8.33 -8.14 5.37
N ARG A 119 8.74 -8.84 4.30
CA ARG A 119 9.46 -10.11 4.43
C ARG A 119 10.62 -9.90 5.40
N THR A 120 10.52 -10.47 6.60
CA THR A 120 11.53 -10.28 7.64
C THR A 120 12.89 -10.68 7.07
N ARG A 121 13.79 -9.71 6.93
CA ARG A 121 15.13 -9.97 6.40
C ARG A 121 15.88 -10.79 7.44
N ARG A 122 16.09 -12.08 7.15
CA ARG A 122 16.98 -12.91 7.95
C ARG A 122 18.42 -12.44 7.68
N PRO A 123 19.21 -12.04 8.70
CA PRO A 123 20.58 -11.64 8.49
C PRO A 123 21.35 -12.80 7.85
N THR A 124 21.99 -12.53 6.71
CA THR A 124 22.82 -13.52 6.02
C THR A 124 24.12 -13.72 6.77
N LYS A 125 24.44 -14.97 7.15
CA LYS A 125 25.76 -15.31 7.69
C LYS A 125 26.84 -15.02 6.64
N ALA A 126 28.04 -14.62 7.08
CA ALA A 126 29.19 -14.44 6.19
C ALA A 126 29.44 -15.72 5.38
N THR A 127 29.69 -15.59 4.07
CA THR A 127 29.86 -16.75 3.19
C THR A 127 31.14 -17.52 3.52
N LYS A 128 31.16 -18.85 3.27
CA LYS A 128 32.38 -19.67 3.41
C LYS A 128 33.57 -19.10 2.63
N GLY A 129 33.29 -18.53 1.44
CA GLY A 129 34.31 -17.85 0.62
C GLY A 129 34.89 -16.58 1.27
N SER A 130 34.06 -15.78 1.95
CA SER A 130 34.53 -14.64 2.76
C SER A 130 35.47 -15.12 3.88
N HIS A 131 35.11 -16.22 4.54
CA HIS A 131 35.94 -16.80 5.60
C HIS A 131 37.29 -17.31 5.08
N ARG A 132 37.31 -18.00 3.93
CA ARG A 132 38.55 -18.48 3.28
C ARG A 132 39.48 -17.32 2.89
N ARG A 133 38.95 -16.31 2.21
CA ARG A 133 39.72 -15.12 1.81
C ARG A 133 40.30 -14.37 3.00
N ARG A 134 39.55 -14.25 4.11
CA ARG A 134 40.04 -13.66 5.35
C ARG A 134 41.24 -14.43 5.91
N LEU A 135 41.17 -15.76 5.93
CA LEU A 135 42.25 -16.61 6.43
C LEU A 135 43.49 -16.55 5.53
N GLU A 136 43.32 -16.59 4.21
CA GLU A 136 44.42 -16.46 3.24
C GLU A 136 45.10 -15.09 3.35
N ALA A 137 44.33 -13.99 3.40
CA ALA A 137 44.86 -12.65 3.60
C ALA A 137 45.60 -12.52 4.94
N LYS A 138 45.10 -13.16 6.01
CA LYS A 138 45.78 -13.20 7.31
C LYS A 138 47.12 -13.95 7.21
N LYS A 139 47.16 -15.09 6.52
CA LYS A 139 48.38 -15.87 6.29
C LYS A 139 49.41 -15.07 5.48
N GLN A 140 49.00 -14.49 4.35
CA GLN A 140 49.86 -13.68 3.49
C GLN A 140 50.44 -12.49 4.26
N ARG A 141 49.62 -11.72 5.00
CA ARG A 141 50.14 -10.63 5.86
C ARG A 141 51.13 -11.12 6.90
N GLY A 142 50.89 -12.29 7.51
CA GLY A 142 51.81 -12.90 8.47
C GLY A 142 53.17 -13.21 7.83
N GLN A 143 53.17 -13.82 6.65
CA GLN A 143 54.38 -14.10 5.88
C GLN A 143 55.12 -12.81 5.49
N THR A 144 54.41 -11.82 4.95
CA THR A 144 55.00 -10.52 4.61
C THR A 144 55.60 -9.82 5.84
N LYS A 145 54.97 -9.92 7.01
CA LYS A 145 55.52 -9.36 8.26
C LYS A 145 56.76 -10.11 8.73
N ASN A 146 56.77 -11.44 8.64
CA ASN A 146 57.94 -12.25 9.02
C ASN A 146 59.14 -11.96 8.10
N LEU A 147 58.92 -11.87 6.80
CA LEU A 147 59.97 -11.53 5.82
C LEU A 147 60.53 -10.11 6.01
N ARG A 148 59.80 -9.22 6.69
CA ARG A 148 60.25 -7.86 7.03
C ARG A 148 60.98 -7.76 8.37
N LYS A 149 61.02 -8.82 9.18
CA LYS A 149 61.83 -8.79 10.40
C LYS A 149 63.31 -8.72 10.00
N ARG A 150 64.05 -7.80 10.62
CA ARG A 150 65.51 -7.75 10.46
C ARG A 150 66.06 -9.10 10.92
N PRO A 151 66.99 -9.72 10.18
CA PRO A 151 67.69 -10.89 10.68
C PRO A 151 68.34 -10.52 12.01
N ASP A 152 68.23 -11.40 13.00
CA ASP A 152 69.03 -11.30 14.23
C ASP A 152 70.50 -11.43 13.80
N VAL A 153 71.22 -10.31 13.88
CA VAL A 153 72.67 -10.19 13.71
C VAL A 153 73.26 -9.83 15.05
#